data_AF-A0A9P5ZWU5-F1
#
_entry.id   AF-A0A9P5ZWU5-F1
#
_cell.length_a   1.000
_cell.length_b   1.000
_cell.length_c   1.000
_cell.angle_alpha   90.00
_cell.angle_beta   90.00
_cell.angle_gamma   90.00
#
_symmetry.space_group_name_H-M   'P 1'
#
loop_
_entity.id
_entity.type
_entity.pdbx_description
1 polymer ?
#
loop_
_entity_poly.entity_id
_entity_poly.type
_entity_poly.pdbx_seq_one_letter_code
_entity_poly.pdbx_strand_id
1 'polypeptide(L)'
;MPDFVERKSKSIEILARTLQVHSCKGHGCLRFHKGIEQCKRGAPFPCSTQAWVSENGEWGPARQHNMVVAFNPTLMLSLRCNHDIKLLTNASNTGGIAWYITLYATKKQQKSCNASAVLARRLAFHSLQELRDPIVDDLNKRLLNRCANALSRDQEFSAPEVIGYLMGWGDRYISNHYVTIYWDSIVIGLQSAHPHLRTKT
;
A
#
# COMPACT_ATOMS: atom_id res chain seq x y z
N MET A 1 10.16 -12.35 -33.68
CA MET A 1 11.19 -13.24 -33.06
C MET A 1 10.65 -14.66 -33.04
N PRO A 2 11.18 -15.57 -33.88
CA PRO A 2 10.59 -16.90 -34.11
C PRO A 2 10.57 -17.86 -32.91
N ASP A 3 11.34 -17.58 -31.86
CA ASP A 3 11.57 -18.44 -30.69
C ASP A 3 11.04 -17.83 -29.37
N PHE A 4 10.33 -16.70 -29.44
CA PHE A 4 9.91 -15.95 -28.26
C PHE A 4 9.02 -16.78 -27.32
N VAL A 5 8.10 -17.57 -27.88
CA VAL A 5 7.16 -18.39 -27.10
C VAL A 5 7.88 -19.48 -26.30
N GLU A 6 8.87 -20.12 -26.90
CA GLU A 6 9.67 -21.15 -26.25
C GLU A 6 10.55 -20.55 -25.15
N ARG A 7 11.26 -19.45 -25.45
CA ARG A 7 12.07 -18.72 -24.48
C ARG A 7 11.25 -18.21 -23.29
N LYS A 8 10.04 -17.73 -23.57
CA LYS A 8 9.07 -17.27 -22.55
C LYS A 8 8.69 -18.43 -21.62
N SER A 9 8.32 -19.57 -22.18
CA SER A 9 7.87 -20.75 -21.42
C SER A 9 8.98 -21.31 -20.54
N LYS A 10 10.19 -21.46 -21.10
CA LYS A 10 11.38 -21.90 -20.35
C LYS A 10 11.73 -20.92 -19.23
N SER A 11 11.62 -19.62 -19.49
CA SER A 11 11.86 -18.60 -18.47
C SER A 11 10.85 -18.69 -17.33
N ILE A 12 9.56 -18.88 -17.62
CA ILE A 12 8.53 -19.07 -16.60
C ILE A 12 8.81 -20.31 -15.77
N GLU A 13 9.17 -21.44 -16.39
CA GLU A 13 9.45 -22.70 -15.69
C GLU A 13 10.62 -22.53 -14.69
N ILE A 14 11.72 -21.93 -15.13
CA ILE A 14 12.88 -21.64 -14.27
C ILE A 14 12.46 -20.73 -13.12
N LEU A 15 11.80 -19.60 -13.42
CA LEU A 15 11.36 -18.65 -12.40
C LEU A 15 10.37 -19.27 -11.40
N ALA A 16 9.43 -20.08 -11.87
CA ALA A 16 8.45 -20.77 -11.03
C ALA A 16 9.13 -21.71 -10.04
N ARG A 17 10.06 -22.55 -10.53
CA ARG A 17 10.82 -23.48 -9.69
C ARG A 17 11.69 -22.76 -8.66
N THR A 18 12.33 -21.66 -9.06
CA THR A 18 13.24 -20.93 -8.18
C THR A 18 12.51 -20.07 -7.14
N LEU A 19 11.38 -19.45 -7.50
CA LEU A 19 10.77 -18.38 -6.71
C LEU A 19 9.44 -18.75 -6.06
N GLN A 20 8.69 -19.71 -6.61
CA GLN A 20 7.31 -20.01 -6.18
C GLN A 20 7.18 -21.29 -5.35
N VAL A 21 8.26 -22.04 -5.20
CA VAL A 21 8.29 -23.20 -4.31
C VAL A 21 8.48 -22.71 -2.88
N HIS A 22 7.45 -22.90 -2.07
CA HIS A 22 7.49 -22.59 -0.65
C HIS A 22 8.42 -23.56 0.07
N SER A 23 9.30 -23.01 0.91
CA SER A 23 10.14 -23.77 1.82
C SER A 23 10.07 -23.12 3.19
N CYS A 24 9.64 -23.89 4.19
CA CYS A 24 9.59 -23.44 5.57
C CYS A 24 11.02 -23.32 6.11
N LYS A 25 11.55 -22.09 6.21
CA LYS A 25 12.86 -21.82 6.81
C LYS A 25 12.70 -21.17 8.18
N GLY A 26 13.11 -21.90 9.24
CA GLY A 26 13.28 -21.40 10.62
C GLY A 26 12.09 -20.67 11.27
N HIS A 27 12.41 -19.86 12.29
CA HIS A 27 11.46 -19.18 13.20
C HIS A 27 10.50 -18.17 12.54
N GLY A 28 10.72 -17.78 11.28
CA GLY A 28 9.89 -16.78 10.59
C GLY A 28 8.65 -17.36 9.90
N CYS A 29 8.76 -18.61 9.43
CA CYS A 29 7.70 -19.28 8.69
C CYS A 29 6.89 -20.22 9.58
N LEU A 30 7.59 -21.05 10.35
CA LEU A 30 6.98 -22.00 11.26
C LEU A 30 6.54 -21.26 12.53
N ARG A 31 5.29 -21.47 12.92
CA ARG A 31 4.70 -20.90 14.13
C ARG A 31 4.14 -22.02 14.99
N PHE A 32 4.45 -21.96 16.28
CA PHE A 32 3.80 -22.83 17.25
C PHE A 32 2.42 -22.28 17.58
N HIS A 33 1.40 -23.08 17.32
CA HIS A 33 0.03 -22.78 17.69
C HIS A 33 -0.56 -24.01 18.40
N LYS A 34 -0.96 -23.82 19.66
CA LYS A 34 -1.48 -24.90 20.53
C LYS A 34 -0.56 -26.14 20.60
N GLY A 35 0.76 -25.92 20.69
CA GLY A 35 1.74 -27.01 20.78
C GLY A 35 2.07 -27.70 19.45
N ILE A 36 1.44 -27.30 18.34
CA ILE A 36 1.71 -27.84 17.01
C ILE A 36 2.46 -26.79 16.20
N GLU A 37 3.55 -27.21 15.55
CA GLU A 37 4.26 -26.37 14.60
C GLU A 37 3.51 -26.34 13.26
N GLN A 38 3.09 -25.15 12.85
CA GLN A 38 2.32 -24.95 11.61
C GLN A 38 2.97 -23.87 10.76
N CYS A 39 2.94 -24.07 9.44
CA CYS A 39 3.37 -23.04 8.51
C CYS A 39 2.42 -21.84 8.58
N LYS A 40 2.95 -20.65 8.87
CA LYS A 40 2.22 -19.38 8.84
C LYS A 40 1.50 -19.14 7.50
N ARG A 41 2.07 -19.64 6.40
CA ARG A 41 1.51 -19.48 5.05
C ARG A 41 0.43 -20.53 4.72
N GLY A 42 0.24 -21.54 5.56
CA GLY A 42 -0.71 -22.63 5.33
C GLY A 42 -0.20 -23.72 4.39
N ALA A 43 1.13 -23.84 4.20
CA ALA A 43 1.71 -24.99 3.50
C ALA A 43 1.75 -26.24 4.42
N PRO A 44 1.54 -27.46 3.90
CA PRO A 44 1.29 -27.79 2.49
C PRO A 44 -0.10 -27.34 2.02
N PHE A 45 -0.17 -26.78 0.82
CA PHE A 45 -1.41 -26.31 0.22
C PHE A 45 -2.24 -27.46 -0.37
N PRO A 46 -3.59 -27.37 -0.39
CA PRO A 46 -4.43 -28.36 -1.04
C PRO A 46 -4.09 -28.52 -2.52
N CYS A 47 -3.93 -29.77 -2.98
CA CYS A 47 -3.78 -30.11 -4.38
C CYS A 47 -5.14 -30.39 -5.02
N SER A 48 -5.27 -30.03 -6.29
CA SER A 48 -6.44 -30.33 -7.12
C SER A 48 -6.00 -30.45 -8.58
N THR A 49 -6.59 -31.38 -9.31
CA THR A 49 -6.33 -31.53 -10.75
C THR A 49 -6.95 -30.39 -11.57
N GLN A 50 -8.02 -29.79 -11.07
CA GLN A 50 -8.75 -28.71 -11.73
C GLN A 50 -8.94 -27.52 -10.77
N ALA A 51 -9.06 -26.32 -11.33
CA ALA A 51 -9.47 -25.16 -10.56
C ALA A 51 -10.94 -25.32 -10.17
N TRP A 52 -11.30 -24.90 -8.95
CA TRP A 52 -12.64 -25.05 -8.42
C TRP A 52 -13.08 -23.81 -7.66
N VAL A 53 -14.38 -23.62 -7.62
CA VAL A 53 -15.07 -22.62 -6.80
C VAL A 53 -16.27 -23.33 -6.18
N SER A 54 -16.40 -23.26 -4.86
CA SER A 54 -17.53 -23.80 -4.12
C SER A 54 -18.69 -22.81 -4.08
N GLU A 55 -19.88 -23.30 -3.73
CA GLU A 55 -21.09 -22.47 -3.55
C GLU A 55 -20.92 -21.41 -2.45
N ASN A 56 -20.10 -21.69 -1.44
CA ASN A 56 -19.77 -20.76 -0.36
C ASN A 56 -18.75 -19.67 -0.79
N GLY A 57 -18.30 -19.70 -2.05
CA GLY A 57 -17.29 -18.79 -2.56
C GLY A 57 -15.89 -19.07 -2.04
N GLU A 58 -15.60 -20.27 -1.53
CA GLU A 58 -14.21 -20.75 -1.43
C GLU A 58 -13.72 -21.18 -2.81
N TRP A 59 -12.43 -21.08 -3.07
CA TRP A 59 -11.85 -21.46 -4.36
C TRP A 59 -10.45 -22.03 -4.18
N GLY A 60 -9.98 -22.74 -5.20
CA GLY A 60 -8.61 -23.20 -5.28
C GLY A 60 -8.14 -23.36 -6.73
N PRO A 61 -6.86 -23.09 -7.03
CA PRO A 61 -6.32 -23.33 -8.35
C PRO A 61 -6.09 -24.83 -8.59
N ALA A 62 -5.97 -25.21 -9.86
CA ALA A 62 -5.34 -26.49 -10.20
C ALA A 62 -3.89 -26.47 -9.68
N ARG A 63 -3.57 -27.40 -8.79
CA ARG A 63 -2.26 -27.51 -8.13
C ARG A 63 -1.88 -28.98 -8.04
N GLN A 64 -0.83 -29.36 -8.75
CA GLN A 64 -0.26 -30.71 -8.69
C GLN A 64 0.77 -30.86 -7.56
N HIS A 65 1.43 -29.77 -7.15
CA HIS A 65 2.41 -29.79 -6.08
C HIS A 65 2.01 -28.86 -4.93
N ASN A 66 1.84 -29.44 -3.75
CA ASN A 66 1.38 -28.80 -2.52
C ASN A 66 2.32 -27.72 -1.93
N MET A 67 3.52 -27.53 -2.47
CA MET A 67 4.45 -26.48 -2.01
C MET A 67 4.52 -25.30 -2.98
N VAL A 68 3.86 -25.38 -4.13
CA VAL A 68 3.85 -24.30 -5.12
C VAL A 68 2.71 -23.33 -4.82
N VAL A 69 3.05 -22.06 -4.62
CA VAL A 69 2.05 -20.99 -4.42
C VAL A 69 1.27 -20.72 -5.71
N ALA A 70 0.11 -20.08 -5.60
CA ALA A 70 -0.67 -19.70 -6.78
C ALA A 70 0.01 -18.49 -7.44
N PHE A 71 0.55 -18.64 -8.65
CA PHE A 71 1.26 -17.56 -9.35
C PHE A 71 0.67 -17.32 -10.74
N ASN A 72 0.96 -16.15 -11.33
CA ASN A 72 0.59 -15.81 -12.71
C ASN A 72 1.83 -15.78 -13.60
N PRO A 73 1.87 -16.56 -14.70
CA PRO A 73 3.02 -16.60 -15.60
C PRO A 73 3.43 -15.25 -16.21
N THR A 74 2.47 -14.36 -16.48
CA THR A 74 2.73 -13.03 -17.03
C THR A 74 3.38 -12.14 -15.98
N LEU A 75 2.82 -12.09 -14.77
CA LEU A 75 3.42 -11.35 -13.65
C LEU A 75 4.81 -11.90 -13.29
N MET A 76 5.04 -13.20 -13.45
CA MET A 76 6.35 -13.81 -13.24
C MET A 76 7.44 -13.19 -14.12
N LEU A 77 7.13 -12.95 -15.40
CA LEU A 77 8.08 -12.40 -16.36
C LEU A 77 8.34 -10.93 -16.11
N SER A 78 7.30 -10.18 -15.72
CA SER A 78 7.42 -8.75 -15.43
C SER A 78 8.12 -8.49 -14.10
N LEU A 79 7.73 -9.18 -13.04
CA LEU A 79 8.19 -8.90 -11.67
C LEU A 79 9.41 -9.73 -11.28
N ARG A 80 9.56 -10.93 -11.84
CA ARG A 80 10.66 -11.89 -11.56
C ARG A 80 10.90 -12.10 -10.06
N CYS A 81 9.83 -12.10 -9.28
CA CYS A 81 9.85 -12.25 -7.83
C CYS A 81 8.77 -13.24 -7.34
N ASN A 82 8.90 -13.65 -6.08
CA ASN A 82 7.87 -14.45 -5.40
C ASN A 82 6.56 -13.65 -5.31
N HIS A 83 5.46 -14.22 -5.79
CA HIS A 83 4.14 -13.63 -5.66
C HIS A 83 3.08 -14.71 -5.50
N ASP A 84 2.12 -14.45 -4.61
CA ASP A 84 0.99 -15.34 -4.32
C ASP A 84 -0.31 -14.63 -4.68
N ILE A 85 -1.08 -15.21 -5.59
CA ILE A 85 -2.31 -14.64 -6.13
C ILE A 85 -3.49 -15.27 -5.44
N LYS A 86 -4.37 -14.41 -4.92
CA LYS A 86 -5.59 -14.83 -4.26
C LYS A 86 -6.80 -14.19 -4.93
N LEU A 87 -7.76 -15.02 -5.30
CA LEU A 87 -9.08 -14.56 -5.72
C LEU A 87 -9.93 -14.27 -4.48
N LEU A 88 -10.68 -13.16 -4.51
CA LEU A 88 -11.55 -12.71 -3.42
C LEU A 88 -13.01 -12.85 -3.87
N THR A 89 -13.64 -13.94 -3.47
CA THR A 89 -14.99 -14.33 -3.90
C THR A 89 -16.05 -14.24 -2.80
N ASN A 90 -15.64 -14.27 -1.53
CA ASN A 90 -16.56 -14.18 -0.40
C ASN A 90 -16.27 -12.97 0.49
N ALA A 91 -17.31 -12.44 1.14
CA ALA A 91 -17.22 -11.22 1.92
C ALA A 91 -16.28 -11.34 3.13
N SER A 92 -16.21 -12.52 3.76
CA SER A 92 -15.36 -12.76 4.94
C SER A 92 -13.87 -12.62 4.61
N ASN A 93 -13.39 -13.36 3.61
CA ASN A 93 -11.99 -13.30 3.15
C ASN A 93 -11.67 -11.91 2.58
N THR A 94 -12.62 -11.31 1.85
CA THR A 94 -12.46 -9.97 1.30
C THR A 94 -12.33 -8.92 2.40
N GLY A 95 -13.16 -8.99 3.45
CA GLY A 95 -13.11 -8.07 4.59
C GLY A 95 -11.78 -8.15 5.33
N GLY A 96 -11.29 -9.37 5.60
CA GLY A 96 -9.99 -9.57 6.24
C GLY A 96 -8.81 -9.01 5.42
N ILE A 97 -8.84 -9.18 4.09
CA ILE A 97 -7.80 -8.67 3.20
C ILE A 97 -7.93 -7.16 3.00
N ALA A 98 -9.14 -6.62 2.86
CA ALA A 98 -9.37 -5.18 2.79
C ALA A 98 -8.88 -4.49 4.07
N TRP A 99 -9.16 -5.06 5.25
CA TRP A 99 -8.63 -4.59 6.53
C TRP A 99 -7.10 -4.58 6.54
N TYR A 100 -6.48 -5.70 6.13
CA TYR A 100 -5.03 -5.81 6.04
C TYR A 100 -4.43 -4.76 5.09
N ILE A 101 -4.96 -4.63 3.87
CA ILE A 101 -4.51 -3.62 2.89
C ILE A 101 -4.66 -2.22 3.48
N THR A 102 -5.79 -1.93 4.12
CA THR A 102 -6.06 -0.64 4.75
C THR A 102 -5.01 -0.35 5.82
N LEU A 103 -4.73 -1.29 6.73
CA LEU A 103 -3.68 -1.11 7.75
C LEU A 103 -2.31 -0.82 7.17
N TYR A 104 -1.99 -1.36 5.99
CA TYR A 104 -0.73 -1.06 5.29
C TYR A 104 -0.77 0.30 4.60
N ALA A 105 -1.87 0.64 3.93
CA ALA A 105 -2.05 1.93 3.27
C ALA A 105 -2.08 3.09 4.27
N THR A 106 -2.69 2.88 5.44
CA THR A 106 -2.76 3.85 6.54
C THR A 106 -1.58 3.70 7.51
N LYS A 107 -0.59 2.86 7.19
CA LYS A 107 0.59 2.72 8.04
C LYS A 107 1.31 4.06 8.07
N LYS A 108 1.50 4.62 9.27
CA LYS A 108 2.15 5.91 9.45
C LYS A 108 3.47 5.94 8.68
N GLN A 109 3.63 6.94 7.81
CA GLN A 109 4.87 7.15 7.07
C GLN A 109 6.03 7.22 8.07
N GLN A 110 7.12 6.50 7.77
CA GLN A 110 8.28 6.50 8.64
C GLN A 110 8.89 7.90 8.73
N LYS A 111 9.65 8.15 9.80
CA LYS A 111 10.37 9.42 9.96
C LYS A 111 11.26 9.64 8.73
N SER A 112 11.14 10.82 8.13
CA SER A 112 11.96 11.22 6.98
C SER A 112 13.44 11.05 7.31
N CYS A 113 14.17 10.41 6.40
CA CYS A 113 15.61 10.23 6.51
C CYS A 113 16.38 11.53 6.20
N ASN A 114 15.76 12.48 5.52
CA ASN A 114 16.36 13.73 5.07
C ASN A 114 15.98 14.98 5.88
N ALA A 115 15.29 14.81 7.02
CA ALA A 115 14.81 15.93 7.83
C ALA A 115 15.91 16.95 8.16
N SER A 116 17.13 16.49 8.47
CA SER A 116 18.28 17.36 8.71
C SER A 116 18.68 18.21 7.50
N ALA A 117 18.62 17.64 6.29
CA ALA A 117 18.92 18.36 5.06
C ALA A 117 17.85 19.40 4.73
N VAL A 118 16.56 19.08 4.96
CA VAL A 118 15.45 20.03 4.82
C VAL A 118 15.64 21.20 5.79
N LEU A 119 15.95 20.92 7.05
CA LEU A 119 16.20 21.94 8.07
C LEU A 119 17.42 22.80 7.74
N ALA A 120 18.53 22.19 7.31
CA ALA A 120 19.74 22.93 6.91
C ALA A 120 19.46 23.91 5.76
N ARG A 121 18.67 23.48 4.76
CA ARG A 121 18.25 24.35 3.66
C ARG A 121 17.39 25.52 4.15
N ARG A 122 16.48 25.29 5.10
CA ARG A 122 15.63 26.34 5.67
C ARG A 122 16.43 27.31 6.53
N LEU A 123 17.39 26.82 7.29
CA LEU A 123 18.32 27.65 8.06
C LEU A 123 19.13 28.56 7.14
N ALA A 124 19.74 28.01 6.08
CA ALA A 124 20.49 28.81 5.10
C ALA A 124 19.62 29.90 4.46
N PHE A 125 18.38 29.58 4.07
CA PHE A 125 17.43 30.55 3.54
C PHE A 125 17.06 31.63 4.56
N HIS A 126 16.81 31.23 5.82
CA HIS A 126 16.51 32.17 6.90
C HIS A 126 17.67 33.13 7.15
N SER A 127 18.90 32.63 7.23
CA SER A 127 20.10 33.47 7.40
C SER A 127 20.28 34.49 6.27
N LEU A 128 19.91 34.16 5.03
CA LEU A 128 19.98 35.08 3.90
C LEU A 128 18.85 36.14 3.94
N GLN A 129 17.65 35.76 4.35
CA GLN A 129 16.49 36.64 4.33
C GLN A 129 16.49 37.65 5.49
N GLU A 130 17.06 37.27 6.63
CA GLU A 130 16.94 37.99 7.90
C GLU A 130 18.16 38.86 8.25
N LEU A 131 19.05 39.11 7.29
CA LEU A 131 20.30 39.88 7.47
C LEU A 131 20.11 41.30 8.06
N ARG A 132 18.88 41.81 8.16
CA ARG A 132 18.57 43.21 8.52
C ARG A 132 17.56 43.37 9.65
N ASP A 133 17.09 42.30 10.27
CA ASP A 133 16.03 42.39 11.29
C ASP A 133 16.62 42.52 12.70
N PRO A 134 16.32 43.60 13.47
CA PRO A 134 16.96 43.85 14.75
C PRO A 134 16.36 43.07 15.93
N ILE A 135 15.21 42.39 15.77
CA ILE A 135 14.49 41.75 16.88
C ILE A 135 14.71 40.23 16.89
N VAL A 136 15.63 39.78 17.75
CA VAL A 136 16.07 38.38 17.86
C VAL A 136 14.94 37.39 18.23
N ASP A 137 13.99 37.77 19.08
CA ASP A 137 12.93 36.85 19.51
C ASP A 137 11.95 36.51 18.37
N ASP A 138 11.59 37.51 17.57
CA ASP A 138 10.71 37.32 16.43
C ASP A 138 11.40 36.53 15.30
N LEU A 139 12.71 36.72 15.15
CA LEU A 139 13.55 35.92 14.24
C LEU A 139 13.53 34.43 14.60
N ASN A 140 13.74 34.09 15.86
CA ASN A 140 13.73 32.70 16.31
C ASN A 140 12.36 32.03 16.12
N LYS A 141 11.28 32.75 16.42
CA LYS A 141 9.91 32.28 16.17
C LYS A 141 9.68 32.03 14.67
N ARG A 142 10.10 32.95 13.80
CA ARG A 142 10.02 32.78 12.34
C ARG A 142 10.83 31.58 11.84
N LEU A 143 12.05 31.38 12.34
CA LEU A 143 12.87 30.21 11.99
C LEU A 143 12.16 28.90 12.36
N LEU A 144 11.67 28.80 13.61
CA LEU A 144 10.96 27.61 14.08
C LEU A 144 9.70 27.34 13.24
N ASN A 145 8.91 28.37 12.95
CA ASN A 145 7.73 28.25 12.08
C ASN A 145 8.09 27.81 10.66
N ARG A 146 9.16 28.35 10.06
CA ARG A 146 9.63 27.93 8.73
C ARG A 146 10.09 26.48 8.72
N CYS A 147 10.82 26.06 9.75
CA CYS A 147 11.28 24.68 9.92
C CYS A 147 10.09 23.72 10.11
N ALA A 148 9.13 24.06 10.97
CA ALA A 148 7.92 23.26 11.19
C ALA A 148 7.06 23.13 9.92
N ASN A 149 6.85 24.25 9.21
CA ASN A 149 6.12 24.24 7.95
C ASN A 149 6.84 23.44 6.86
N ALA A 150 8.18 23.51 6.80
CA ALA A 150 8.96 22.74 5.85
C ALA A 150 8.87 21.24 6.12
N LEU A 151 9.03 20.81 7.37
CA LEU A 151 8.89 19.41 7.75
C LEU A 151 7.46 18.88 7.55
N SER A 152 6.46 19.76 7.62
CA SER A 152 5.05 19.40 7.39
C SER A 152 4.70 19.34 5.90
N ARG A 153 5.31 20.20 5.07
CA ARG A 153 5.00 20.32 3.64
C ARG A 153 5.89 19.44 2.76
N ASP A 154 7.18 19.37 3.05
CA ASP A 154 8.14 18.65 2.24
C ASP A 154 8.10 17.16 2.64
N GLN A 155 7.33 16.37 1.88
CA GLN A 155 7.16 14.93 2.11
C GLN A 155 8.09 14.12 1.20
N GLU A 156 8.63 13.02 1.73
CA GLU A 156 9.33 12.02 0.93
C GLU A 156 8.31 11.18 0.16
N PHE A 157 8.45 11.14 -1.17
CA PHE A 157 7.64 10.31 -2.04
C PHE A 157 8.37 9.01 -2.38
N SER A 158 7.60 7.95 -2.62
CA SER A 158 8.16 6.68 -3.08
C SER A 158 8.64 6.80 -4.53
N ALA A 159 9.68 6.06 -4.93
CA ALA A 159 10.16 6.10 -6.31
C ALA A 159 9.06 5.80 -7.36
N PRO A 160 8.15 4.82 -7.15
CA PRO A 160 7.03 4.60 -8.07
C PRO A 160 6.09 5.82 -8.20
N GLU A 161 5.83 6.52 -7.10
CA GLU A 161 4.97 7.70 -7.07
C GLU A 161 5.61 8.87 -7.82
N VAL A 162 6.91 9.11 -7.62
CA VAL A 162 7.68 10.11 -8.37
C VAL A 162 7.61 9.83 -9.87
N ILE A 163 7.80 8.59 -10.29
CA ILE A 163 7.68 8.19 -11.70
C ILE A 163 6.25 8.41 -12.21
N GLY A 164 5.22 8.08 -11.43
CA GLY A 164 3.83 8.34 -11.80
C GLY A 164 3.56 9.81 -12.11
N TYR A 165 4.09 10.72 -11.30
CA TYR A 165 4.01 12.17 -11.55
C TYR A 165 4.84 12.62 -12.77
N LEU A 166 6.08 12.15 -12.90
CA LEU A 166 6.95 12.49 -14.04
C LEU A 166 6.37 12.02 -15.38
N MET A 167 5.71 10.86 -15.38
CA MET A 167 5.06 10.29 -16.56
C MET A 167 3.65 10.87 -16.82
N GLY A 168 3.14 11.74 -15.95
CA GLY A 168 1.80 12.31 -16.06
C GLY A 168 0.67 11.33 -15.81
N TRP A 169 0.96 10.16 -15.21
CA TRP A 169 -0.05 9.16 -14.85
C TRP A 169 -0.84 9.57 -13.61
N GLY A 170 -0.22 10.39 -12.75
CA GLY A 170 -0.79 10.81 -11.47
C GLY A 170 -0.75 9.70 -10.42
N ASP A 171 -1.48 9.93 -9.33
CA ASP A 171 -1.49 9.10 -8.11
C ASP A 171 -2.88 8.53 -7.79
N ARG A 172 -3.89 8.74 -8.66
CA ARG A 172 -5.29 8.42 -8.39
C ARG A 172 -5.84 7.41 -9.39
N TYR A 173 -6.37 6.31 -8.86
CA TYR A 173 -7.24 5.40 -9.59
C TYR A 173 -8.69 5.71 -9.20
N ILE A 174 -9.36 6.53 -10.00
CA ILE A 174 -10.75 6.94 -9.79
C ILE A 174 -11.62 6.41 -10.91
N SER A 175 -12.55 5.51 -10.56
CA SER A 175 -13.61 5.07 -11.49
C SER A 175 -14.75 6.09 -11.57
N ASN A 176 -14.92 6.91 -10.54
CA ASN A 176 -16.01 7.86 -10.39
C ASN A 176 -15.49 9.26 -10.04
N HIS A 177 -16.28 10.28 -10.35
CA HIS A 177 -16.04 11.64 -9.88
C HIS A 177 -16.72 11.86 -8.54
N TYR A 178 -15.92 12.25 -7.56
CA TYR A 178 -16.42 12.66 -6.26
C TYR A 178 -16.69 14.16 -6.29
N VAL A 179 -17.85 14.56 -5.77
CA VAL A 179 -18.19 15.97 -5.57
C VAL A 179 -18.08 16.29 -4.09
N THR A 180 -17.51 17.43 -3.76
CA THR A 180 -17.46 17.91 -2.38
C THR A 180 -18.88 18.20 -1.91
N ILE A 181 -19.32 17.47 -0.87
CA ILE A 181 -20.59 17.71 -0.22
C ILE A 181 -20.31 18.62 0.99
N TYR A 182 -20.82 19.85 0.95
CA TYR A 182 -20.75 20.76 2.08
C TYR A 182 -21.82 20.38 3.10
N TRP A 183 -21.44 19.50 4.04
CA TRP A 183 -22.36 18.96 5.03
C TRP A 183 -23.05 20.05 5.86
N ASP A 184 -22.31 21.09 6.25
CA ASP A 184 -22.88 22.23 6.99
C ASP A 184 -24.00 22.92 6.21
N SER A 185 -23.82 23.14 4.91
CA SER A 185 -24.86 23.74 4.05
C SER A 185 -26.10 22.85 3.96
N ILE A 186 -25.92 21.53 3.89
CA ILE A 186 -27.01 20.55 3.89
C ILE A 186 -27.74 20.56 5.22
N VAL A 187 -27.02 20.53 6.35
CA VAL A 187 -27.60 20.56 7.70
C VAL A 187 -28.37 21.85 7.92
N ILE A 188 -27.82 23.00 7.51
CA ILE A 188 -28.50 24.30 7.59
C ILE A 188 -29.79 24.29 6.75
N GLY A 189 -29.74 23.78 5.53
CA GLY A 189 -30.93 23.64 4.68
C GLY A 189 -31.99 22.74 5.30
N LEU A 190 -31.59 21.58 5.82
CA LEU A 190 -32.46 20.64 6.53
C LEU A 190 -33.10 21.26 7.77
N GLN A 191 -32.32 21.95 8.60
CA GLN A 191 -32.83 22.63 9.80
C GLN A 191 -33.73 23.82 9.46
N SER A 192 -33.52 24.46 8.31
CA SER A 192 -34.38 25.55 7.83
C SER A 192 -35.72 25.02 7.33
N ALA A 193 -35.71 23.90 6.59
CA ALA A 193 -36.92 23.23 6.11
C ALA A 193 -37.68 22.47 7.23
N HIS A 194 -36.96 21.97 8.22
CA HIS A 194 -37.48 21.16 9.32
C HIS A 194 -36.98 21.68 10.68
N PRO A 195 -37.62 22.74 11.23
CA PRO A 195 -37.16 23.41 12.45
C PRO A 195 -37.10 22.52 13.70
N HIS A 196 -37.89 21.45 13.75
CA HIS A 196 -37.89 20.49 14.85
C HIS A 196 -36.60 19.66 14.96
N LEU A 197 -35.76 19.66 13.92
CA LEU A 197 -34.43 19.02 13.92
C LEU A 197 -33.33 19.90 14.52
N ARG A 198 -33.60 21.16 14.87
CA ARG A 198 -32.65 21.99 15.63
C ARG A 198 -32.58 21.47 17.06
N THR A 199 -31.61 20.62 17.33
CA THR A 199 -31.25 20.24 18.70
C THR A 199 -30.81 21.49 19.46
N LYS A 200 -31.48 21.77 20.58
CA LYS A 200 -31.02 22.77 21.56
C LYS A 200 -29.84 22.16 22.31
N THR A 201 -28.63 22.42 21.83
CA THR A 201 -27.41 22.33 22.65
C THR A 201 -27.10 23.69 23.23
#